data_AF-A0A7V9ZRF1-F1
#
_entry.id   AF-A0A7V9ZRF1-F1
#
_cell.length_a   1.000
_cell.length_b   1.000
_cell.length_c   1.000
_cell.angle_alpha   90.00
_cell.angle_beta   90.00
_cell.angle_gamma   90.00
#
_symmetry.space_group_name_H-M   'P 1'
#
loop_
_entity.id
_entity.type
_entity.pdbx_description
1 polymer ?
#
loop_
_entity_poly.entity_id
_entity_poly.type
_entity_poly.pdbx_seq_one_letter_code
_entity_poly.pdbx_strand_id
1 'polypeptide(L)'
;MKIKNVLLTAFFWAFSLTVFAQSTTPTFKQYAARVEKAGNVKVNLKSHKDANMFRTNLRNAAKEGVNFAGHYILTTWGCGTNCTQSAIIDARNGRVFFPRVLEGAGFGFCDLPDDTEPIVYQADSRLLVLNGFKGGELEVQNGRCGIYYLEWTGTNFKQVRFVQKKRIEMP
;
A
#
# COMPACT_ATOMS: atom_id res chain seq x y z
N MET A 1 30.30 32.29 -65.50
CA MET A 1 29.34 32.55 -64.41
C MET A 1 28.13 31.63 -64.56
N LYS A 2 28.07 30.51 -63.83
CA LYS A 2 26.85 29.73 -63.54
C LYS A 2 27.04 29.01 -62.20
N ILE A 3 26.29 29.45 -61.20
CA ILE A 3 26.22 28.86 -59.85
C ILE A 3 25.24 27.69 -59.95
N LYS A 4 25.63 26.50 -59.48
CA LYS A 4 24.70 25.39 -59.23
C LYS A 4 24.73 25.05 -57.74
N ASN A 5 23.64 25.40 -57.08
CA ASN A 5 23.31 25.03 -55.72
C ASN A 5 23.22 23.49 -55.62
N VAL A 6 24.01 22.88 -54.74
CA VAL A 6 23.81 21.50 -54.31
C VAL A 6 23.16 21.55 -52.94
N LEU A 7 21.90 21.13 -52.91
CA LEU A 7 21.03 21.08 -51.73
C LEU A 7 21.61 20.14 -50.66
N LEU A 8 21.72 20.68 -49.44
CA LEU A 8 21.86 19.95 -48.19
C LEU A 8 20.66 19.01 -48.01
N THR A 9 20.90 17.70 -47.90
CA THR A 9 19.95 16.75 -47.30
C THR A 9 20.55 16.23 -46.00
N ALA A 10 20.23 16.90 -44.89
CA ALA A 10 20.52 16.40 -43.55
C ALA A 10 19.51 15.30 -43.19
N PHE A 11 19.94 14.05 -43.27
CA PHE A 11 19.14 12.89 -42.85
C PHE A 11 19.20 12.79 -41.32
N PHE A 12 18.29 13.49 -40.63
CA PHE A 12 18.11 13.36 -39.18
C PHE A 12 17.41 12.02 -38.89
N TRP A 13 18.19 10.98 -38.61
CA TRP A 13 17.69 9.73 -38.06
C TRP A 13 17.24 9.97 -36.61
N ALA A 14 15.95 10.26 -36.43
CA ALA A 14 15.32 10.29 -35.12
C ALA A 14 15.30 8.86 -34.55
N PHE A 15 16.28 8.53 -33.73
CA PHE A 15 16.30 7.29 -32.96
C PHE A 15 15.27 7.41 -31.83
N SER A 16 14.01 7.08 -32.12
CA SER A 16 12.96 7.01 -31.11
C SER A 16 13.28 5.88 -30.14
N LEU A 17 13.83 6.24 -28.97
CA LEU A 17 13.91 5.33 -27.82
C LEU A 17 12.50 5.09 -27.30
N THR A 18 11.84 4.03 -27.78
CA THR A 18 10.64 3.50 -27.15
C THR A 18 11.05 2.87 -25.82
N VAL A 19 10.90 3.63 -24.73
CA VAL A 19 11.04 3.09 -23.37
C VAL A 19 9.86 2.16 -23.13
N PHE A 20 10.10 0.85 -23.19
CA PHE A 20 9.15 -0.14 -22.69
C PHE A 20 9.10 -0.02 -21.16
N ALA A 21 8.01 0.51 -20.61
CA ALA A 21 7.76 0.43 -19.18
C ALA A 21 7.63 -1.05 -18.79
N GLN A 22 8.65 -1.60 -18.13
CA GLN A 22 8.61 -2.98 -17.64
C GLN A 22 7.53 -3.11 -16.56
N SER A 23 6.52 -3.94 -16.81
CA SER A 23 5.41 -4.23 -15.89
C SER A 23 5.83 -5.25 -14.81
N THR A 24 6.95 -5.04 -14.15
CA THR A 24 7.44 -5.92 -13.09
C THR A 24 6.59 -5.81 -11.83
N THR A 25 6.31 -6.94 -11.18
CA THR A 25 5.60 -6.98 -9.90
C THR A 25 6.41 -6.22 -8.84
N PRO A 26 5.82 -5.23 -8.14
CA PRO A 26 6.50 -4.53 -7.07
C PRO A 26 6.98 -5.50 -5.98
N THR A 27 8.24 -5.37 -5.58
CA THR A 27 8.87 -6.20 -4.56
C THR A 27 9.23 -5.38 -3.32
N PHE A 28 9.26 -5.99 -2.13
CA PHE A 28 9.60 -5.28 -0.89
C PHE A 28 10.96 -4.57 -0.95
N LYS A 29 11.95 -5.19 -1.63
CA LYS A 29 13.30 -4.63 -1.81
C LYS A 29 13.33 -3.31 -2.59
N GLN A 30 12.41 -3.11 -3.54
CA GLN A 30 12.31 -1.85 -4.29
C GLN A 30 11.83 -0.68 -3.41
N TYR A 31 11.19 -0.99 -2.28
CA TYR A 31 10.63 0.00 -1.35
C TYR A 31 11.28 -0.10 0.03
N ALA A 32 12.59 -0.40 0.06
CA ALA A 32 13.33 -0.60 1.30
C ALA A 32 13.23 0.60 2.27
N ALA A 33 13.19 0.28 3.56
CA ALA A 33 13.21 1.20 4.68
C ALA A 33 14.22 0.71 5.71
N ARG A 34 14.96 1.65 6.32
CA ARG A 34 15.88 1.29 7.41
C ARG A 34 15.06 1.02 8.68
N VAL A 35 15.17 -0.19 9.21
CA VAL A 35 14.52 -0.56 10.47
C VAL A 35 15.20 0.15 11.63
N GLU A 36 14.40 0.87 12.40
CA GLU A 36 14.79 1.52 13.64
C GLU A 36 14.43 0.61 14.82
N LYS A 37 15.34 0.56 15.78
CA LYS A 37 15.10 -0.15 17.03
C LYS A 37 14.15 0.71 17.85
N ALA A 38 12.85 0.44 17.79
CA ALA A 38 11.90 1.19 18.58
C ALA A 38 11.95 0.76 20.05
N GLY A 39 11.94 1.76 20.93
CA GLY A 39 11.56 1.58 22.34
C GLY A 39 10.03 1.59 22.50
N ASN A 40 9.56 1.43 23.73
CA ASN A 40 8.13 1.56 24.06
C ASN A 40 7.64 2.99 23.75
N VAL A 41 6.89 3.16 22.65
CA VAL A 41 6.30 4.45 22.28
C VAL A 41 4.98 4.70 23.01
N LYS A 42 4.78 5.90 23.55
CA LYS A 42 3.48 6.31 24.09
C LYS A 42 2.58 6.76 22.94
N VAL A 43 1.49 6.04 22.70
CA VAL A 43 0.50 6.40 21.66
C VAL A 43 -0.14 7.77 21.95
N ASN A 44 -0.13 8.64 20.95
CA ASN A 44 -0.81 9.93 20.96
C ASN A 44 -2.26 9.78 20.50
N LEU A 45 -3.16 9.47 21.44
CA LEU A 45 -4.60 9.29 21.17
C LEU A 45 -5.34 10.56 20.73
N LYS A 46 -4.70 11.74 20.82
CA LYS A 46 -5.26 13.01 20.33
C LYS A 46 -4.90 13.29 18.86
N SER A 47 -3.98 12.51 18.28
CA SER A 47 -3.47 12.77 16.93
C SER A 47 -4.45 12.40 15.81
N HIS A 48 -5.49 11.62 16.11
CA HIS A 48 -6.55 11.27 15.19
C HIS A 48 -7.90 11.17 15.93
N LYS A 49 -8.99 11.58 15.28
CA LYS A 49 -10.34 11.58 15.86
C LYS A 49 -10.79 10.21 16.36
N ASP A 50 -10.40 9.15 15.65
CA ASP A 50 -10.82 7.77 15.95
C ASP A 50 -9.84 7.04 16.90
N ALA A 51 -8.68 7.62 17.22
CA ALA A 51 -7.66 6.94 18.01
C ALA A 51 -8.15 6.58 19.43
N ASN A 52 -8.99 7.43 20.05
CA ASN A 52 -9.51 7.15 21.38
C ASN A 52 -10.50 5.97 21.41
N MET A 53 -11.22 5.73 20.31
CA MET A 53 -12.14 4.59 20.16
C MET A 53 -11.36 3.27 20.22
N PHE A 54 -10.21 3.20 19.56
CA PHE A 54 -9.36 2.00 19.46
C PHE A 54 -8.14 2.01 20.38
N ARG A 55 -8.20 2.78 21.48
CA ARG A 55 -7.05 3.02 22.38
C ARG A 55 -6.37 1.74 22.90
N THR A 56 -7.12 0.67 23.11
CA THR A 56 -6.58 -0.60 23.62
C THR A 56 -5.75 -1.30 22.54
N ASN A 57 -6.30 -1.47 21.33
CA ASN A 57 -5.59 -2.04 20.19
C ASN A 57 -4.28 -1.29 19.91
N LEU A 58 -4.36 0.05 19.86
CA LEU A 58 -3.20 0.89 19.60
C LEU A 58 -2.13 0.76 20.68
N ARG A 59 -2.51 0.73 21.95
CA ARG A 59 -1.56 0.56 23.07
C ARG A 59 -0.93 -0.82 23.11
N ASN A 60 -1.66 -1.85 22.72
CA ASN A 60 -1.12 -3.20 22.65
C ASN A 60 -0.12 -3.32 21.50
N ALA A 61 -0.48 -2.85 20.30
CA ALA A 61 0.43 -2.79 19.16
C ALA A 61 1.71 -2.00 19.47
N ALA A 62 1.60 -0.86 20.17
CA ALA A 62 2.77 -0.07 20.57
C ALA A 62 3.77 -0.81 21.47
N LYS A 63 3.36 -1.89 22.15
CA LYS A 63 4.25 -2.75 22.95
C LYS A 63 4.94 -3.83 22.12
N GLU A 64 4.38 -4.21 20.98
CA GLU A 64 4.94 -5.22 20.08
C GLU A 64 6.15 -4.67 19.30
N GLY A 65 6.18 -3.35 19.07
CA GLY A 65 7.29 -2.66 18.45
C GLY A 65 7.16 -2.51 16.93
N VAL A 66 8.22 -2.02 16.29
CA VAL A 66 8.25 -1.71 14.86
C VAL A 66 8.16 -2.99 14.04
N ASN A 67 7.19 -3.01 13.13
CA ASN A 67 6.94 -4.11 12.21
C ASN A 67 6.69 -3.63 10.76
N PHE A 68 6.71 -2.32 10.50
CA PHE A 68 6.40 -1.76 9.18
C PHE A 68 7.24 -0.51 8.84
N ALA A 69 7.61 -0.37 7.56
CA ALA A 69 8.13 0.86 6.96
C ALA A 69 9.24 1.59 7.76
N GLY A 70 10.14 0.81 8.36
CA GLY A 70 11.33 1.25 9.06
C GLY A 70 11.09 1.62 10.53
N HIS A 71 10.05 2.40 10.83
CA HIS A 71 9.79 2.90 12.19
C HIS A 71 8.30 3.00 12.50
N TYR A 72 7.45 2.36 11.69
CA TYR A 72 6.02 2.32 11.90
C TYR A 72 5.60 0.98 12.53
N ILE A 73 4.48 1.03 13.22
CA ILE A 73 3.79 -0.12 13.78
C ILE A 73 2.45 -0.21 13.07
N LEU A 74 2.26 -1.23 12.25
CA LEU A 74 0.98 -1.55 11.64
C LEU A 74 0.26 -2.56 12.51
N THR A 75 -1.02 -2.31 12.77
CA THR A 75 -1.88 -3.21 13.53
C THR A 75 -3.24 -3.34 12.88
N THR A 76 -3.85 -4.51 13.02
CA THR A 76 -5.11 -4.89 12.39
C THR A 76 -6.04 -5.53 13.42
N TRP A 77 -7.34 -5.31 13.27
CA TRP A 77 -8.39 -6.01 14.03
C TRP A 77 -9.65 -6.17 13.16
N GLY A 78 -10.58 -7.04 13.56
CA GLY A 78 -11.82 -7.25 12.79
C GLY A 78 -12.78 -6.06 12.85
N CYS A 79 -13.51 -5.80 11.76
CA CYS A 79 -14.64 -4.85 11.70
C CYS A 79 -15.98 -5.52 11.40
N GLY A 80 -16.01 -6.84 11.25
CA GLY A 80 -17.19 -7.61 10.89
C GLY A 80 -16.78 -8.90 10.16
N THR A 81 -17.74 -9.57 9.54
CA THR A 81 -17.47 -10.75 8.71
C THR A 81 -16.60 -10.36 7.53
N ASN A 82 -15.49 -11.06 7.31
CA ASN A 82 -14.65 -10.86 6.14
C ASN A 82 -14.09 -9.43 6.00
N CYS A 83 -13.93 -8.71 7.12
CA CYS A 83 -13.55 -7.30 7.17
C CYS A 83 -12.46 -7.05 8.24
N THR A 84 -11.40 -6.33 7.87
CA THR A 84 -10.38 -5.80 8.80
C THR A 84 -10.35 -4.27 8.83
N GLN A 85 -10.11 -3.73 10.02
CA GLN A 85 -9.71 -2.36 10.26
C GLN A 85 -8.23 -2.34 10.60
N SER A 86 -7.50 -1.37 10.04
CA SER A 86 -6.09 -1.19 10.34
C SER A 86 -5.80 0.21 10.88
N ALA A 87 -4.70 0.31 11.63
CA ALA A 87 -4.07 1.56 12.00
C ALA A 87 -2.55 1.46 11.91
N ILE A 88 -1.91 2.61 11.73
CA ILE A 88 -0.45 2.74 11.71
C ILE A 88 -0.04 3.73 12.78
N ILE A 89 0.97 3.38 13.58
CA ILE A 89 1.55 4.24 14.62
C ILE A 89 2.97 4.59 14.19
N ASP A 90 3.31 5.88 14.17
CA ASP A 90 4.69 6.34 14.06
C ASP A 90 5.40 6.09 15.41
N ALA A 91 6.38 5.19 15.44
CA ALA A 91 7.06 4.82 16.68
C ALA A 91 7.97 5.94 17.23
N ARG A 92 8.24 7.00 16.45
CA ARG A 92 9.08 8.12 16.88
C ARG A 92 8.32 9.12 17.76
N ASN A 93 7.00 9.26 17.55
CA ASN A 93 6.20 10.30 18.22
C ASN A 93 4.81 9.82 18.69
N GLY A 94 4.44 8.57 18.41
CA GLY A 94 3.16 7.96 18.79
C GLY A 94 1.96 8.44 17.97
N ARG A 95 2.16 9.20 16.89
CA ARG A 95 1.08 9.66 16.00
C ARG A 95 0.40 8.47 15.33
N VAL A 96 -0.92 8.52 15.25
CA VAL A 96 -1.75 7.45 14.72
C VAL A 96 -2.37 7.86 13.39
N PHE A 97 -2.40 6.93 12.45
CA PHE A 97 -3.02 7.06 11.15
C PHE A 97 -4.04 5.94 10.94
N PHE A 98 -5.17 6.27 10.32
CA PHE A 98 -6.18 5.32 9.87
C PHE A 98 -6.32 5.47 8.34
N PRO A 99 -5.50 4.77 7.54
CA PRO A 99 -5.53 4.92 6.10
C PRO A 99 -6.84 4.38 5.53
N ARG A 100 -7.60 5.22 4.81
CA ARG A 100 -8.91 4.86 4.23
C ARG A 100 -8.88 3.59 3.37
N VAL A 101 -7.77 3.34 2.67
CA VAL A 101 -7.61 2.13 1.85
C VAL A 101 -7.65 0.83 2.65
N LEU A 102 -7.35 0.89 3.96
CA LEU A 102 -7.39 -0.22 4.90
C LEU A 102 -8.58 -0.14 5.89
N GLU A 103 -9.44 0.87 5.76
CA GLU A 103 -10.60 1.08 6.63
C GLU A 103 -11.75 0.21 6.14
N GLY A 104 -12.02 -0.90 6.83
CA GLY A 104 -12.96 -1.89 6.34
C GLY A 104 -12.43 -2.64 5.11
N ALA A 105 -11.13 -2.94 5.08
CA ALA A 105 -10.55 -3.76 4.03
C ALA A 105 -11.13 -5.18 4.11
N GLY A 106 -11.75 -5.60 3.02
CA GLY A 106 -12.46 -6.87 2.94
C GLY A 106 -11.59 -8.00 2.41
N PHE A 107 -11.85 -9.21 2.88
CA PHE A 107 -11.20 -10.44 2.43
C PHE A 107 -12.25 -11.53 2.15
N GLY A 108 -11.89 -12.58 1.41
CA GLY A 108 -12.88 -13.52 0.88
C GLY A 108 -13.69 -12.93 -0.29
N PHE A 109 -14.50 -13.77 -0.95
CA PHE A 109 -15.26 -13.40 -2.16
C PHE A 109 -14.41 -12.81 -3.30
N CYS A 110 -13.12 -13.12 -3.31
CA CYS A 110 -12.17 -12.74 -4.34
C CYS A 110 -11.42 -13.98 -4.76
N ASP A 111 -11.27 -14.18 -6.06
CA ASP A 111 -10.58 -15.31 -6.68
C ASP A 111 -9.06 -15.22 -6.44
N LEU A 112 -8.69 -15.66 -5.24
CA LEU A 112 -7.35 -15.71 -4.67
C LEU A 112 -7.14 -17.11 -4.08
N PRO A 113 -5.90 -17.62 -4.05
CA PRO A 113 -5.58 -18.87 -3.34
C PRO A 113 -6.06 -18.84 -1.88
N ASP A 114 -6.55 -19.98 -1.38
CA ASP A 114 -7.15 -20.08 -0.04
C ASP A 114 -6.21 -19.70 1.11
N ASP A 115 -4.89 -19.87 0.91
CA ASP A 115 -3.83 -19.55 1.86
C ASP A 115 -3.32 -18.10 1.74
N THR A 116 -3.99 -17.26 0.94
CA THR A 116 -3.58 -15.86 0.75
C THR A 116 -3.81 -15.04 2.01
N GLU A 117 -2.74 -14.55 2.61
CA GLU A 117 -2.81 -13.57 3.70
C GLU A 117 -3.46 -12.25 3.21
N PRO A 118 -4.48 -11.71 3.91
CA PRO A 118 -5.16 -10.49 3.48
C PRO A 118 -4.24 -9.27 3.38
N ILE A 119 -3.28 -9.12 4.29
CA ILE A 119 -2.37 -7.99 4.35
C ILE A 119 -0.96 -8.49 4.62
N VAL A 120 -0.05 -8.28 3.66
CA VAL A 120 1.36 -8.68 3.75
C VAL A 120 2.25 -7.44 3.78
N TYR A 121 3.16 -7.37 4.75
CA TYR A 121 4.05 -6.24 4.97
C TYR A 121 5.32 -6.67 5.70
N GLN A 122 6.34 -5.82 5.69
CA GLN A 122 7.63 -6.08 6.33
C GLN A 122 8.15 -4.84 7.05
N ALA A 123 8.95 -5.06 8.10
CA ALA A 123 9.53 -3.97 8.89
C ALA A 123 10.47 -3.11 8.07
N ASP A 124 11.21 -3.70 7.14
CA ASP A 124 12.22 -3.06 6.30
C ASP A 124 11.67 -2.60 4.94
N SER A 125 10.36 -2.47 4.78
CA SER A 125 9.76 -2.03 3.53
C SER A 125 8.57 -1.10 3.72
N ARG A 126 8.48 -0.08 2.87
CA ARG A 126 7.31 0.82 2.76
C ARG A 126 6.20 0.23 1.92
N LEU A 127 6.43 -0.93 1.28
CA LEU A 127 5.43 -1.62 0.49
C LEU A 127 4.52 -2.45 1.40
N LEU A 128 3.22 -2.37 1.16
CA LEU A 128 2.20 -3.24 1.70
C LEU A 128 1.43 -3.86 0.54
N VAL A 129 1.15 -5.16 0.65
CA VAL A 129 0.29 -5.88 -0.29
C VAL A 129 -1.03 -6.16 0.39
N LEU A 130 -2.11 -5.62 -0.17
CA LEU A 130 -3.47 -5.90 0.27
C LEU A 130 -4.13 -6.83 -0.75
N ASN A 131 -4.59 -7.98 -0.27
CA ASN A 131 -5.29 -9.01 -1.03
C ASN A 131 -6.78 -8.99 -0.67
N GLY A 132 -7.63 -8.74 -1.67
CA GLY A 132 -9.08 -8.65 -1.48
C GLY A 132 -9.62 -7.29 -1.91
N PHE A 133 -10.40 -6.65 -1.03
CA PHE A 133 -11.07 -5.38 -1.28
C PHE A 133 -10.44 -4.26 -0.45
N LYS A 134 -10.16 -3.13 -1.08
CA LYS A 134 -9.80 -1.91 -0.34
C LYS A 134 -11.02 -1.33 0.38
N GLY A 135 -10.77 -0.43 1.31
CA GLY A 135 -11.75 0.06 2.28
C GLY A 135 -13.17 0.25 1.76
N GLY A 136 -14.11 -0.48 2.36
CA GLY A 136 -15.54 -0.46 2.05
C GLY A 136 -15.94 -1.08 0.71
N GLU A 137 -15.02 -1.43 -0.18
CA GLU A 137 -15.39 -1.95 -1.51
C GLU A 137 -16.03 -3.33 -1.48
N LEU A 138 -15.84 -4.13 -0.42
CA LEU A 138 -16.53 -5.41 -0.28
C LEU A 138 -18.05 -5.23 -0.26
N GLU A 139 -18.55 -4.17 0.37
CA GLU A 139 -19.99 -3.89 0.53
C GLU A 139 -20.59 -3.23 -0.73
N VAL A 140 -19.76 -2.72 -1.64
CA VAL A 140 -20.19 -2.09 -2.88
C VAL A 140 -20.49 -3.17 -3.92
N GLN A 141 -21.67 -3.18 -4.54
CA GLN A 141 -22.10 -4.21 -5.51
C GLN A 141 -21.08 -4.47 -6.64
N ASN A 142 -20.37 -3.43 -7.09
CA ASN A 142 -19.34 -3.50 -8.13
C ASN A 142 -17.93 -3.19 -7.61
N GLY A 143 -17.68 -3.42 -6.32
CA GLY A 143 -16.37 -3.24 -5.70
C GLY A 143 -15.29 -4.11 -6.35
N ARG A 144 -14.08 -3.57 -6.45
CA ARG A 144 -12.99 -4.23 -7.16
C ARG A 144 -12.16 -5.03 -6.18
N CYS A 145 -12.12 -6.34 -6.41
CA CYS A 145 -11.24 -7.22 -5.67
C CYS A 145 -9.94 -7.48 -6.46
N GLY A 146 -8.84 -7.69 -5.74
CA GLY A 146 -7.58 -8.08 -6.35
C GLY A 146 -6.37 -7.89 -5.43
N ILE A 147 -5.21 -7.71 -6.04
CA ILE A 147 -3.94 -7.51 -5.34
C ILE A 147 -3.52 -6.06 -5.50
N TYR A 148 -3.54 -5.32 -4.39
CA TYR A 148 -3.15 -3.92 -4.30
C TYR A 148 -1.73 -3.82 -3.75
N TYR A 149 -0.84 -3.21 -4.52
CA TYR A 149 0.50 -2.86 -4.08
C TYR A 149 0.50 -1.39 -3.66
N LEU A 150 0.74 -1.16 -2.37
CA LEU A 150 0.55 0.14 -1.72
C LEU A 150 1.87 0.60 -1.10
N GLU A 151 2.39 1.74 -1.54
CA GLU A 151 3.57 2.38 -0.95
C GLU A 151 3.14 3.35 0.15
N TRP A 152 3.65 3.17 1.36
CA TRP A 152 3.50 4.12 2.44
C TRP A 152 4.37 5.36 2.22
N THR A 153 3.73 6.53 2.26
CA THR A 153 4.36 7.84 2.05
C THR A 153 4.71 8.56 3.36
N GLY A 154 4.41 7.95 4.51
CA GLY A 154 4.54 8.56 5.83
C GLY A 154 3.23 9.10 6.40
N THR A 155 2.23 9.33 5.56
CA THR A 155 0.90 9.83 5.98
C THR A 155 -0.27 9.12 5.29
N ASN A 156 -0.05 8.59 4.09
CA ASN A 156 -1.06 7.86 3.33
C ASN A 156 -0.43 6.77 2.45
N PHE A 157 -1.25 5.92 1.86
CA PHE A 157 -0.83 4.95 0.86
C PHE A 157 -0.98 5.49 -0.56
N LYS A 158 0.06 5.32 -1.37
CA LYS A 158 0.03 5.48 -2.81
C LYS A 158 -0.09 4.10 -3.45
N GLN A 159 -1.13 3.88 -4.26
CA GLN A 159 -1.21 2.65 -5.05
C GLN A 159 -0.18 2.69 -6.17
N VAL A 160 0.77 1.76 -6.16
CA VAL A 160 1.82 1.65 -7.18
C VAL A 160 1.48 0.62 -8.24
N ARG A 161 0.63 -0.37 -7.91
CA ARG A 161 0.08 -1.34 -8.86
C ARG A 161 -1.22 -1.93 -8.32
N PHE A 162 -2.10 -2.30 -9.24
CA PHE A 162 -3.26 -3.13 -8.95
C PHE A 162 -3.34 -4.27 -9.96
N VAL A 163 -3.58 -5.49 -9.47
CA VAL A 163 -3.86 -6.67 -10.30
C VAL A 163 -5.27 -7.12 -9.98
N GLN A 164 -6.19 -6.85 -10.89
CA GLN A 164 -7.59 -7.20 -10.71
C GLN A 164 -7.78 -8.71 -10.67
N LYS A 165 -8.64 -9.17 -9.78
CA LYS A 165 -9.12 -10.55 -9.68
C LYS A 165 -10.62 -10.59 -9.89
N LYS A 166 -11.14 -11.80 -10.07
CA LYS A 166 -12.58 -12.01 -10.24
C LYS A 166 -13.24 -11.95 -8.86
N ARG A 167 -14.27 -11.12 -8.74
CA ARG A 167 -15.17 -11.19 -7.58
C ARG A 167 -15.95 -12.50 -7.67
N ILE A 168 -15.97 -13.25 -6.58
CA ILE A 168 -16.79 -14.44 -6.43
C ILE A 168 -18.11 -13.98 -5.83
N GLU A 169 -19.23 -14.39 -6.43
CA GLU A 169 -20.55 -14.08 -5.89
C GLU A 169 -20.73 -14.76 -4.52
N MET A 170 -21.43 -14.08 -3.61
CA MET A 170 -21.90 -14.73 -2.39
C MET A 170 -22.86 -15.85 -2.81
N PRO A 171 -22.72 -17.09 -2.33
CA PRO A 171 -23.73 -18.11 -2.53
C PRO A 171 -25.08 -17.68 -1.95
#